data_AF-A0A947WLY1-F1
#
_entry.id   AF-A0A947WLY1-F1
#
_cell.length_a   1.000
_cell.length_b   1.000
_cell.length_c   1.000
_cell.angle_alpha   90.00
_cell.angle_beta   90.00
_cell.angle_gamma   90.00
#
_symmetry.space_group_name_H-M   'P 1'
#
loop_
_entity.id
_entity.type
_entity.pdbx_description
1 polymer ?
#
loop_
_entity_poly.entity_id
_entity_poly.type
_entity_poly.pdbx_seq_one_letter_code
_entity_poly.pdbx_strand_id
1 'polypeptide(L)' 'MARKKEFTDDPMMYELHEIRADIHQKIKDLTPKEKVFWIHREAEEFLKSCGYKSVLGGKGYRINK' A
#
# COMPACT_ATOMS: atom_id res chain seq x y z
N MET A 1 -12.04 -9.68 24.88
CA MET A 1 -11.47 -9.48 23.53
C MET A 1 -12.61 -9.15 22.57
N ALA A 2 -12.79 -7.88 22.22
CA ALA A 2 -13.84 -7.47 21.29
C ALA A 2 -13.45 -7.96 19.88
N ARG A 3 -14.11 -9.04 19.41
CA ARG A 3 -14.08 -9.41 17.99
C ARG A 3 -14.68 -8.23 17.24
N LYS A 4 -13.87 -7.57 16.41
CA LYS A 4 -14.25 -6.42 15.59
C LYS A 4 -15.29 -6.88 14.56
N LYS A 5 -16.56 -6.92 14.96
CA LYS A 5 -17.71 -7.30 14.12
C LYS A 5 -17.94 -6.29 12.98
N GLU A 6 -17.33 -5.11 13.08
CA GLU A 6 -17.48 -3.99 12.16
C GLU A 6 -16.69 -4.13 10.84
N PHE A 7 -15.91 -5.21 10.65
CA PHE A 7 -15.08 -5.38 9.44
C PHE A 7 -15.62 -6.41 8.44
N THR A 8 -16.59 -7.24 8.83
CA THR A 8 -17.09 -8.35 7.99
C THR A 8 -18.44 -8.09 7.32
N ASP A 9 -19.16 -7.04 7.72
CA ASP A 9 -20.50 -6.74 7.18
C ASP A 9 -20.45 -5.76 5.99
N ASP A 10 -19.32 -5.08 5.78
CA ASP A 10 -19.09 -4.20 4.63
C ASP A 10 -18.19 -4.90 3.59
N PRO A 11 -18.69 -5.18 2.37
CA PRO A 11 -17.93 -5.84 1.31
C PRO A 11 -16.61 -5.13 0.97
N MET A 12 -16.59 -3.79 0.98
CA MET A 12 -15.37 -3.01 0.73
C MET A 12 -14.35 -3.21 1.86
N MET A 13 -14.81 -3.26 3.11
CA MET A 13 -13.91 -3.50 4.25
C MET A 13 -13.34 -4.92 4.25
N TYR A 14 -14.12 -5.89 3.82
CA TYR A 14 -13.66 -7.26 3.62
C TYR A 14 -12.58 -7.32 2.53
N GLU A 15 -12.82 -6.72 1.36
CA GLU A 15 -11.85 -6.66 0.27
C GLU A 15 -10.54 -5.98 0.69
N LEU A 16 -10.63 -4.84 1.39
CA LEU A 16 -9.45 -4.14 1.92
C LEU A 16 -8.68 -5.01 2.93
N HIS A 17 -9.39 -5.82 3.71
CA HIS A 17 -8.76 -6.74 4.65
C HIS A 17 -8.03 -7.88 3.95
N GLU A 18 -8.60 -8.46 2.89
CA GLU A 18 -7.94 -9.49 2.07
C GLU A 18 -6.68 -8.93 1.40
N ILE A 19 -6.79 -7.76 0.75
CA ILE A 19 -5.65 -7.07 0.13
C ILE A 19 -4.55 -6.81 1.17
N ARG A 20 -4.92 -6.35 2.37
CA ARG A 20 -3.97 -6.12 3.46
C ARG A 20 -3.29 -7.42 3.91
N ALA A 21 -4.04 -8.51 4.05
CA ALA A 21 -3.50 -9.80 4.46
C ALA A 21 -2.48 -10.33 3.45
N ASP A 22 -2.79 -10.21 2.16
CA ASP A 22 -1.90 -10.60 1.06
C ASP A 22 -0.61 -9.79 1.05
N ILE A 23 -0.71 -8.46 1.19
CA ILE A 23 0.47 -7.59 1.29
C ILE A 23 1.31 -8.01 2.50
N HIS A 24 0.69 -8.24 3.66
CA HIS A 24 1.39 -8.67 4.86
C HIS A 24 2.16 -9.98 4.68
N GLN A 25 1.59 -10.95 3.96
CA GLN A 25 2.28 -12.19 3.63
C GLN A 25 3.48 -11.94 2.70
N LYS A 26 3.29 -11.17 1.63
CA LYS A 26 4.35 -10.85 0.65
C LYS A 26 5.55 -10.14 1.28
N ILE A 27 5.31 -9.26 2.25
CA ILE A 27 6.37 -8.47 2.89
C ILE A 27 6.85 -9.06 4.21
N LYS A 28 6.31 -10.20 4.66
CA LYS A 28 6.55 -10.75 6.01
C LYS A 28 8.05 -10.87 6.31
N ASP A 29 8.79 -11.45 5.37
CA ASP A 29 10.20 -11.79 5.53
C ASP A 29 11.16 -10.65 5.13
N LEU A 30 10.61 -9.52 4.67
CA LEU A 30 11.40 -8.35 4.32
C LEU A 30 11.85 -7.58 5.56
N THR A 31 13.10 -7.12 5.54
CA THR A 31 13.62 -6.15 6.51
C THR A 31 12.88 -4.81 6.40
N PRO A 32 12.94 -3.95 7.43
CA PRO A 32 12.31 -2.63 7.36
C PRO A 32 12.75 -1.80 6.15
N LYS A 33 14.03 -1.88 5.74
CA LYS A 33 14.54 -1.17 4.56
C LYS A 33 13.95 -1.71 3.26
N GLU A 34 13.87 -3.04 3.12
CA GLU A 34 13.29 -3.69 1.94
C GLU A 34 11.78 -3.44 1.83
N LYS A 35 11.07 -3.38 2.96
CA LYS A 35 9.64 -3.00 3.00
C LYS A 35 9.43 -1.60 2.43
N VAL A 36 10.23 -0.63 2.89
CA VAL A 36 10.16 0.76 2.42
C VAL A 36 10.47 0.82 0.92
N PHE A 37 11.52 0.14 0.47
CA PHE A 37 11.87 0.06 -0.95
C PHE A 37 10.74 -0.53 -1.80
N TRP A 38 10.17 -1.66 -1.36
CA TRP A 38 9.06 -2.32 -2.06
C TRP A 38 7.84 -1.39 -2.16
N ILE A 39 7.43 -0.75 -1.06
CA ILE A 39 6.31 0.20 -1.06
C ILE A 39 6.56 1.34 -2.06
N HIS A 40 7.76 1.92 -2.07
CA HIS A 40 8.09 2.99 -3.00
C HIS A 40 8.05 2.54 -4.46
N ARG A 41 8.58 1.34 -4.76
CA ARG A 41 8.56 0.77 -6.11
C ARG A 41 7.14 0.54 -6.61
N GLU A 42 6.31 -0.16 -5.84
CA GLU A 42 4.92 -0.45 -6.23
C GLU A 42 4.11 0.85 -6.40
N ALA A 43 4.30 1.82 -5.51
CA ALA A 43 3.66 3.13 -5.64
C ALA A 43 4.10 3.87 -6.90
N GLU A 44 5.38 3.82 -7.26
CA GLU A 44 5.90 4.46 -8.47
C GLU A 44 5.37 3.79 -9.75
N GLU A 45 5.35 2.46 -9.79
CA GLU A 45 4.81 1.67 -10.91
C GLU A 45 3.32 1.94 -11.11
N PHE A 46 2.55 1.99 -10.02
CA PHE A 46 1.13 2.34 -10.05
C PHE A 46 0.91 3.77 -10.55
N LEU A 47 1.67 4.74 -10.05
CA LEU A 47 1.54 6.13 -10.50
C LEU A 47 1.83 6.24 -12.00
N LYS A 48 2.89 5.58 -12.48
CA LYS A 48 3.23 5.53 -13.91
C LYS A 48 2.10 4.93 -14.76
N SER A 49 1.47 3.84 -14.30
CA SER A 49 0.37 3.20 -15.04
C SER A 49 -0.88 4.09 -15.12
N CYS A 50 -1.10 4.94 -14.12
CA CYS A 50 -2.16 5.95 -14.13
C CYS A 50 -1.78 7.24 -14.89
N GLY A 51 -0.59 7.31 -15.48
CA GLY A 51 -0.07 8.48 -16.21
C GLY A 51 0.50 9.58 -15.32
N TYR A 52 0.72 9.31 -14.04
CA TYR A 52 1.33 10.24 -13.09
C TYR A 52 2.85 10.03 -13.00
N LYS A 53 3.55 11.10 -12.63
CA LYS A 53 4.98 11.12 -12.33
C LYS A 53 5.17 11.55 -10.88
N SER A 54 5.95 10.80 -10.12
CA SER A 54 6.44 11.25 -8.82
C SER A 54 7.75 12.03 -9.02
N VAL A 55 7.84 13.22 -8.44
CA VAL A 55 9.04 14.06 -8.45
C VAL A 55 9.46 14.29 -7.01
N LEU A 56 10.74 14.06 -6.69
CA LEU A 56 11.28 14.40 -5.37
C LEU A 56 11.11 15.90 -5.10
N GLY A 57 10.35 16.24 -4.07
CA GLY A 57 10.19 17.60 -3.57
C GLY A 57 11.05 17.85 -2.33
N GLY A 58 11.02 19.07 -1.81
CA GLY A 58 11.78 19.43 -0.59
C GLY A 58 11.38 18.64 0.66
N LYS A 59 10.15 18.10 0.71
CA LYS A 59 9.69 17.09 1.68
C LYS A 59 8.84 16.05 0.95
N GLY A 60 9.37 14.84 0.77
CA GLY A 60 8.65 13.74 0.13
C GLY A 60 8.53 13.87 -1.39
N TYR A 61 7.47 13.29 -1.95
CA TYR A 61 7.24 13.24 -3.40
C TYR A 61 6.06 14.13 -3.79
N ARG A 62 6.22 14.90 -4.86
CA ARG A 62 5.15 15.63 -5.54
C ARG A 62 4.62 14.77 -6.68
N ILE A 63 3.32 14.53 -6.72
CA ILE A 63 2.66 13.79 -7.79
C ILE A 63 2.18 14.79 -8.84
N ASN A 64 2.65 14.66 -10.08
CA ASN A 64 2.24 15.46 -11.22
C ASN A 64 1.60 14.55 -12.28
N LYS A 65 0.61 15.03 -13.02
CA LYS A 65 0.02 14.34 -14.16
C LYS A 65 0.58 14.91 -15.45
#